data_AF-A0A7V9VI39-F1
#
_entry.id   AF-A0A7V9VI39-F1
#
_cell.length_a   1.000
_cell.length_b   1.000
_cell.length_c   1.000
_cell.angle_alpha   90.00
_cell.angle_beta   90.00
_cell.angle_gamma   90.00
#
_symmetry.space_group_name_H-M   'P 1'
#
loop_
_entity.id
_entity.type
_entity.pdbx_description
1 polymer ?
#
loop_
_entity_poly.entity_id
_entity_poly.type
_entity_poly.pdbx_seq_one_letter_code
_entity_poly.pdbx_strand_id
1 'polypeptide(L)'
;MTQTATIAAPTPLATDATAGALTIRVEQAITADGNATVASTSAQSDAAPDGLAYVLAQVTITNNGQQLAALSATDFPCTGADGVLRRCPSIALPDPPLDVALAPGESFTGWTAGLVNDVASVVMLFDPAISQGTRFSTAFALTDGAALPTFEQGGEANDLGADISAPAGLGDTIQTASWSLNVTESIDGGVYYDISDYRVQALGDPGTSGWGELGAALGLSITIRNTATQPRFFSWTSLELVADNGEPWNHLLAMTQPLPPASVELLPGATWTGWYGILVQPWATTSLLRFQDSHIDSDPRYISLDGTTGSAPEPTSAEAEALMLGPGELVEVTEETVNVRSTTSASAEIVAEVGLGDQLAIMGPPVEADGYRWYPVEVVADGTAGFIAQDFIAPVSD
;
A
#
# COMPACT_ATOMS: atom_id res chain seq x y z
N MET A 1 -1.11 4.54 -35.35
CA MET A 1 -1.26 4.56 -33.88
C MET A 1 -0.01 3.89 -33.35
N THR A 2 0.92 4.65 -32.77
CA THR A 2 2.12 4.08 -32.16
C THR A 2 1.69 3.40 -30.87
N GLN A 3 1.93 2.09 -30.75
CA GLN A 3 1.63 1.33 -29.55
C GLN A 3 2.49 1.89 -28.41
N THR A 4 1.89 2.28 -27.28
CA THR A 4 2.62 2.70 -26.09
C THR A 4 3.44 1.51 -25.58
N ALA A 5 4.76 1.66 -25.48
CA ALA A 5 5.63 0.61 -24.96
C ALA A 5 5.25 0.27 -23.51
N THR A 6 5.30 -1.01 -23.15
CA THR A 6 4.93 -1.52 -21.82
C THR A 6 6.05 -2.38 -21.26
N ILE A 7 5.98 -2.77 -19.99
CA ILE A 7 6.96 -3.70 -19.41
C ILE A 7 7.00 -5.07 -20.12
N ALA A 8 5.89 -5.49 -20.75
CA ALA A 8 5.80 -6.76 -21.49
C ALA A 8 6.24 -6.62 -22.96
N ALA A 9 6.30 -5.39 -23.47
CA ALA A 9 6.78 -5.06 -24.81
C ALA A 9 7.50 -3.70 -24.77
N PRO A 10 8.69 -3.65 -24.14
CA PRO A 10 9.43 -2.40 -23.96
C PRO A 10 10.10 -1.97 -25.27
N THR A 11 10.45 -0.69 -25.34
CA THR A 11 11.18 -0.11 -26.46
C THR A 11 12.59 -0.71 -26.54
N PRO A 12 13.00 -1.26 -27.69
CA PRO A 12 14.37 -1.77 -27.84
C PRO A 12 15.43 -0.69 -27.72
N LEU A 13 16.68 -1.10 -27.48
CA LEU A 13 17.83 -0.20 -27.57
C LEU A 13 17.91 0.49 -28.94
N ALA A 14 18.52 1.67 -28.96
CA ALA A 14 18.68 2.55 -30.10
C ALA A 14 17.37 2.92 -30.83
N THR A 15 16.22 2.81 -30.15
CA THR A 15 14.91 3.19 -30.68
C THR A 15 14.32 4.36 -29.90
N ASP A 16 13.77 5.34 -30.62
CA ASP A 16 13.15 6.52 -30.01
C ASP A 16 11.78 6.16 -29.38
N ALA A 17 11.54 6.65 -28.17
CA ALA A 17 10.23 6.67 -27.52
C ALA A 17 9.86 8.09 -27.11
N THR A 18 8.56 8.37 -27.00
CA THR A 18 8.06 9.71 -26.63
C THR A 18 7.41 9.67 -25.25
N ALA A 19 7.85 10.55 -24.35
CA ALA A 19 7.22 10.79 -23.06
C ALA A 19 6.81 12.26 -22.97
N GLY A 20 5.52 12.52 -23.21
CA GLY A 20 5.00 13.87 -23.39
C GLY A 20 5.74 14.64 -24.49
N ALA A 21 6.47 15.69 -24.12
CA ALA A 21 7.22 16.51 -25.07
C ALA A 21 8.68 16.06 -25.29
N LEU A 22 9.12 14.99 -24.60
CA LEU A 22 10.48 14.48 -24.70
C LEU A 22 10.54 13.32 -25.69
N THR A 23 11.57 13.31 -26.53
CA THR A 23 12.03 12.10 -27.22
C THR A 23 13.19 11.51 -26.43
N ILE A 24 13.09 10.23 -26.09
CA ILE A 24 14.06 9.51 -25.27
C ILE A 24 14.53 8.29 -26.07
N ARG A 25 15.84 8.08 -26.13
CA ARG A 25 16.46 6.90 -26.73
C ARG A 25 17.50 6.32 -25.79
N VAL A 26 17.40 5.03 -25.49
CA VAL A 26 18.46 4.31 -24.78
C VAL A 26 19.47 3.81 -25.80
N GLU A 27 20.66 4.39 -25.82
CA GLU A 27 21.70 4.09 -26.81
C GLU A 27 22.31 2.72 -26.58
N GLN A 28 22.63 2.43 -25.32
CA GLN A 28 23.27 1.19 -24.89
C GLN A 28 23.04 0.95 -23.40
N ALA A 29 23.22 -0.30 -22.98
CA ALA A 29 23.12 -0.72 -21.59
C ALA A 29 24.27 -1.67 -21.21
N ILE A 30 24.67 -1.63 -19.94
CA ILE A 30 25.67 -2.51 -19.35
C ILE A 30 25.00 -3.19 -18.14
N THR A 31 24.67 -4.47 -18.27
CA THR A 31 23.96 -5.22 -17.22
C THR A 31 24.87 -6.20 -16.49
N ALA A 32 25.55 -7.10 -17.20
CA ALA A 32 26.43 -8.10 -16.59
C ALA A 32 27.67 -7.49 -15.91
N ASP A 33 28.26 -6.46 -16.52
CA ASP A 33 29.47 -5.80 -16.02
C ASP A 33 29.19 -4.52 -15.21
N GLY A 34 27.92 -4.23 -14.91
CA GLY A 34 27.55 -2.97 -14.26
C GLY A 34 28.23 -2.79 -12.91
N ASN A 35 28.34 -3.87 -12.12
CA ASN A 35 29.06 -3.85 -10.84
C ASN A 35 30.53 -3.48 -10.98
N ALA A 36 31.24 -4.13 -11.89
CA ALA A 36 32.65 -3.84 -12.14
C ALA A 36 32.84 -2.42 -12.68
N THR A 37 31.93 -1.97 -13.55
CA THR A 37 31.96 -0.63 -14.13
C THR A 37 31.81 0.44 -13.05
N VAL A 38 30.78 0.35 -12.21
CA VAL A 38 30.53 1.29 -11.10
C VAL A 38 31.69 1.35 -10.11
N ALA A 39 32.27 0.20 -9.76
CA ALA A 39 33.45 0.13 -8.90
C ALA A 39 34.70 0.79 -9.54
N SER A 40 34.81 0.79 -10.86
CA SER A 40 35.91 1.42 -11.58
C SER A 40 35.76 2.95 -11.72
N THR A 41 34.53 3.47 -11.62
CA THR A 41 34.25 4.91 -11.77
C THR A 41 34.68 5.73 -10.55
N SER A 42 34.60 5.17 -9.34
CA SER A 42 35.09 5.82 -8.13
C SER A 42 35.45 4.79 -7.06
N ALA A 43 36.52 5.08 -6.30
CA ALA A 43 36.91 4.31 -5.13
C ALA A 43 35.91 4.41 -3.96
N GLN A 44 34.88 5.28 -4.08
CA GLN A 44 33.82 5.47 -3.09
C GLN A 44 32.51 4.73 -3.45
N SER A 45 32.43 4.12 -4.64
CA SER A 45 31.23 3.36 -5.00
C SER A 45 31.22 2.02 -4.25
N ASP A 46 30.22 1.80 -3.42
CA ASP A 46 30.03 0.53 -2.73
C ASP A 46 29.67 -0.59 -3.73
N ALA A 47 29.99 -1.83 -3.36
CA ALA A 47 29.47 -3.00 -4.07
C ALA A 47 27.93 -2.96 -4.09
N ALA A 48 27.31 -3.57 -5.10
CA ALA A 48 25.87 -3.69 -5.12
C ALA A 48 25.39 -4.45 -3.88
N PRO A 49 24.23 -4.08 -3.30
CA PRO A 49 23.66 -4.81 -2.16
C PRO A 49 23.47 -6.31 -2.50
N ASP A 50 23.50 -7.15 -1.47
CA ASP A 50 23.33 -8.59 -1.62
C ASP A 50 22.06 -8.94 -2.43
N GLY A 51 22.23 -9.82 -3.42
CA GLY A 51 21.15 -10.24 -4.32
C GLY A 51 20.81 -9.23 -5.42
N LEU A 52 21.51 -8.10 -5.52
CA LEU A 52 21.31 -7.10 -6.57
C LEU A 52 22.56 -6.88 -7.43
N ALA A 53 22.35 -6.37 -8.63
CA ALA A 53 23.39 -5.89 -9.53
C ALA A 53 23.07 -4.49 -10.02
N TYR A 54 24.10 -3.66 -10.17
CA TYR A 54 24.02 -2.40 -10.88
C TYR A 54 23.82 -2.67 -12.37
N VAL A 55 22.92 -1.90 -12.98
CA VAL A 55 22.76 -1.80 -14.43
C VAL A 55 22.97 -0.36 -14.82
N LEU A 56 23.65 -0.12 -15.95
CA LEU A 56 23.92 1.21 -16.47
C LEU A 56 23.23 1.36 -17.83
N ALA A 57 22.71 2.54 -18.12
CA ALA A 57 22.13 2.87 -19.42
C ALA A 57 22.62 4.25 -19.86
N GLN A 58 23.04 4.36 -21.11
CA GLN A 58 23.32 5.64 -21.74
C GLN A 58 22.07 6.10 -22.48
N VAL A 59 21.54 7.26 -22.10
CA VAL A 59 20.26 7.77 -22.59
C VAL A 59 20.48 9.10 -23.28
N THR A 60 19.94 9.22 -24.49
CA THR A 60 19.81 10.47 -25.22
C THR A 60 18.39 11.00 -25.05
N ILE A 61 18.27 12.27 -24.69
CA ILE A 61 16.98 12.93 -24.48
C ILE A 61 16.97 14.22 -25.29
N THR A 62 15.89 14.45 -26.04
CA THR A 62 15.63 15.67 -26.80
C THR A 62 14.35 16.31 -26.27
N ASN A 63 14.43 17.59 -25.92
CA ASN A 63 13.27 18.38 -25.52
C ASN A 63 12.56 18.98 -26.74
N ASN A 64 11.47 18.39 -27.20
CA ASN A 64 10.65 18.93 -28.29
C ASN A 64 9.54 19.86 -27.79
N GLY A 65 9.52 20.14 -26.49
CA GLY A 65 8.55 21.02 -25.84
C GLY A 65 8.86 22.50 -26.02
N GLN A 66 8.10 23.31 -25.29
CA GLN A 66 8.27 24.77 -25.23
C GLN A 66 8.76 25.24 -23.85
N GLN A 67 8.86 24.32 -22.89
CA GLN A 67 9.30 24.56 -21.52
C GLN A 67 10.64 23.89 -21.29
N LEU A 68 11.40 24.40 -20.30
CA LEU A 68 12.62 23.76 -19.84
C LEU A 68 12.29 22.41 -19.18
N ALA A 69 13.08 21.38 -19.50
CA ALA A 69 12.95 20.05 -18.91
C ALA A 69 14.20 19.75 -18.06
N ALA A 70 14.04 19.69 -16.74
CA ALA A 70 15.09 19.27 -15.82
C ALA A 70 15.00 17.77 -15.59
N LEU A 71 16.10 17.08 -15.83
CA LEU A 71 16.19 15.62 -15.90
C LEU A 71 17.45 15.14 -15.19
N SER A 72 17.33 14.01 -14.51
CA SER A 72 18.41 13.41 -13.73
C SER A 72 18.41 11.88 -13.87
N ALA A 73 19.50 11.24 -13.46
CA ALA A 73 19.60 9.79 -13.42
C ALA A 73 18.46 9.13 -12.60
N THR A 74 17.92 9.79 -11.57
CA THR A 74 16.86 9.23 -10.73
C THR A 74 15.48 9.15 -11.40
N ASP A 75 15.33 9.76 -12.58
CA ASP A 75 14.09 9.73 -13.37
C ASP A 75 13.92 8.40 -14.14
N PHE A 76 14.88 7.47 -14.02
CA PHE A 76 14.94 6.23 -14.78
C PHE A 76 14.99 4.99 -13.87
N PRO A 77 13.90 4.64 -13.16
CA PRO A 77 13.87 3.41 -12.37
C PRO A 77 14.03 2.16 -13.24
N CYS A 78 14.79 1.19 -12.73
CA CYS A 78 14.96 -0.13 -13.35
C CYS A 78 14.22 -1.20 -12.54
N THR A 79 13.79 -2.26 -13.21
CA THR A 79 13.10 -3.38 -12.60
C THR A 79 13.36 -4.68 -13.37
N GLY A 80 13.24 -5.80 -12.67
CA GLY A 80 13.38 -7.15 -13.20
C GLY A 80 12.10 -7.96 -12.97
N ALA A 81 12.24 -9.28 -12.91
CA ALA A 81 11.12 -10.19 -12.73
C ALA A 81 10.43 -10.09 -11.35
N ASP A 82 11.08 -9.45 -10.36
CA ASP A 82 10.48 -9.18 -9.05
C ASP A 82 9.45 -8.04 -9.06
N GLY A 83 9.40 -7.25 -10.13
CA GLY A 83 8.50 -6.11 -10.26
C GLY A 83 8.79 -4.95 -9.30
N VAL A 84 9.96 -4.95 -8.66
CA VAL A 84 10.41 -3.87 -7.78
C VAL A 84 11.11 -2.80 -8.60
N LEU A 85 10.63 -1.56 -8.50
CA LEU A 85 11.25 -0.39 -9.14
C LEU A 85 12.36 0.16 -8.25
N ARG A 86 13.58 0.19 -8.79
CA ARG A 86 14.77 0.71 -8.11
C ARG A 86 15.35 1.86 -8.91
N ARG A 87 15.36 3.04 -8.31
CA ARG A 87 15.93 4.26 -8.88
C ARG A 87 17.44 4.25 -8.77
N CYS A 88 18.08 5.19 -9.48
CA CYS A 88 19.53 5.36 -9.44
C CYS A 88 20.01 5.49 -7.99
N PRO A 89 20.89 4.59 -7.51
CA PRO A 89 21.49 4.71 -6.20
C PRO A 89 22.48 5.87 -6.17
N SER A 90 22.90 6.28 -4.98
CA SER A 90 23.93 7.31 -4.80
C SER A 90 25.32 6.75 -5.13
N ILE A 91 25.61 6.59 -6.42
CA ILE A 91 26.86 6.07 -6.96
C ILE A 91 27.50 7.07 -7.93
N ALA A 92 28.81 6.95 -8.16
CA ALA A 92 29.47 7.66 -9.23
C ALA A 92 29.13 7.00 -10.58
N LEU A 93 28.55 7.78 -11.50
CA LEU A 93 28.19 7.33 -12.85
C LEU A 93 29.31 7.64 -13.85
N PRO A 94 29.42 6.87 -14.95
CA PRO A 94 30.36 7.20 -16.02
C PRO A 94 30.10 8.58 -16.62
N ASP A 95 31.15 9.23 -17.12
CA ASP A 95 31.03 10.55 -17.73
C ASP A 95 30.40 10.52 -19.14
N PRO A 96 29.52 11.48 -19.49
CA PRO A 96 28.88 12.42 -18.58
C PRO A 96 27.70 11.77 -17.84
N PRO A 97 27.52 12.01 -16.53
CA PRO A 97 26.32 11.59 -15.82
C PRO A 97 25.09 12.34 -16.35
N LEU A 98 23.91 11.72 -16.28
CA LEU A 98 22.65 12.37 -16.59
C LEU A 98 22.20 13.28 -15.44
N ASP A 99 22.46 14.58 -15.60
CA ASP A 99 21.95 15.66 -14.76
C ASP A 99 21.94 16.94 -15.59
N VAL A 100 20.79 17.30 -16.15
CA VAL A 100 20.68 18.32 -17.20
C VAL A 100 19.36 19.08 -17.15
N ALA A 101 19.43 20.37 -17.46
CA ALA A 101 18.28 21.20 -17.77
C ALA A 101 18.27 21.51 -19.27
N LEU A 102 17.36 20.89 -20.02
CA LEU A 102 17.24 21.04 -21.47
C LEU A 102 16.30 22.18 -21.83
N ALA A 103 16.81 23.20 -22.53
CA ALA A 103 15.98 24.21 -23.18
C ALA A 103 15.20 23.60 -24.37
N PRO A 104 14.15 24.27 -24.87
CA PRO A 104 13.43 23.85 -26.06
C PRO A 104 14.36 23.59 -27.27
N GLY A 105 14.26 22.40 -27.85
CA GLY A 105 15.08 21.94 -28.99
C GLY A 105 16.43 21.35 -28.62
N GLU A 106 16.85 21.42 -27.35
CA GLU A 106 18.14 20.87 -26.93
C GLU A 106 18.09 19.35 -26.77
N SER A 107 19.27 18.73 -26.91
CA SER A 107 19.48 17.31 -26.68
C SER A 107 20.70 17.08 -25.82
N PHE A 108 20.66 16.06 -24.97
CA PHE A 108 21.78 15.63 -24.15
C PHE A 108 21.85 14.11 -24.07
N THR A 109 23.07 13.59 -24.03
CA THR A 109 23.35 12.15 -23.85
C THR A 109 24.14 11.98 -22.57
N GLY A 110 23.63 11.18 -21.64
CA GLY A 110 24.29 10.93 -20.35
C GLY A 110 23.98 9.56 -19.79
N TRP A 111 24.72 9.17 -18.76
CA TRP A 111 24.56 7.89 -18.09
C TRP A 111 23.57 7.97 -16.93
N THR A 112 22.74 6.94 -16.82
CA THR A 112 21.94 6.64 -15.63
C THR A 112 22.27 5.22 -15.15
N ALA A 113 21.84 4.90 -13.93
CA ALA A 113 21.94 3.57 -13.37
C ALA A 113 20.66 3.15 -12.65
N GLY A 114 20.54 1.85 -12.42
CA GLY A 114 19.56 1.26 -11.53
C GLY A 114 20.12 0.02 -10.85
N LEU A 115 19.30 -0.60 -10.00
CA LEU A 115 19.57 -1.90 -9.39
C LEU A 115 18.52 -2.90 -9.85
N VAL A 116 18.93 -4.15 -10.05
CA VAL A 116 18.02 -5.26 -10.39
C VAL A 116 18.42 -6.52 -9.66
N ASN A 117 17.45 -7.39 -9.40
CA ASN A 117 17.69 -8.72 -8.82
C ASN A 117 18.08 -9.76 -9.89
N ASP A 118 17.75 -9.51 -11.14
CA ASP A 118 18.06 -10.37 -12.28
C ASP A 118 18.50 -9.51 -13.47
N VAL A 119 19.65 -9.85 -14.04
CA VAL A 119 20.24 -9.15 -15.20
C VAL A 119 19.83 -9.76 -16.53
N ALA A 120 19.07 -10.88 -16.55
CA ALA A 120 18.66 -11.55 -17.78
C ALA A 120 17.58 -10.77 -18.54
N SER A 121 16.57 -10.25 -17.86
CA SER A 121 15.49 -9.44 -18.43
C SER A 121 15.31 -8.18 -17.59
N VAL A 122 15.85 -7.07 -18.10
CA VAL A 122 15.83 -5.78 -17.41
C VAL A 122 15.03 -4.77 -18.20
N VAL A 123 14.07 -4.14 -17.50
CA VAL A 123 13.28 -3.04 -18.06
C VAL A 123 13.56 -1.77 -17.26
N MET A 124 13.77 -0.68 -17.98
CA MET A 124 13.88 0.66 -17.43
C MET A 124 12.62 1.45 -17.80
N LEU A 125 12.04 2.14 -16.84
CA LEU A 125 10.90 3.04 -17.07
C LEU A 125 11.34 4.49 -16.96
N PHE A 126 10.53 5.40 -17.49
CA PHE A 126 10.73 6.84 -17.30
C PHE A 126 9.68 7.42 -16.37
N ASP A 127 10.16 8.03 -15.30
CA ASP A 127 9.33 8.66 -14.28
C ASP A 127 10.04 9.86 -13.64
N PRO A 128 9.91 11.05 -14.25
CA PRO A 128 10.63 12.22 -13.83
C PRO A 128 10.01 12.86 -12.59
N ALA A 129 10.87 13.37 -11.69
CA ALA A 129 10.45 14.10 -10.50
C ALA A 129 9.58 15.32 -10.83
N ILE A 130 9.89 16.00 -11.95
CA ILE A 130 9.06 17.07 -12.52
C ILE A 130 8.28 16.48 -13.68
N SER A 131 6.94 16.46 -13.56
CA SER A 131 6.05 15.88 -14.57
C SER A 131 6.36 16.37 -15.98
N GLN A 132 6.65 15.42 -16.87
CA GLN A 132 6.84 15.64 -18.31
C GLN A 132 5.66 15.08 -19.13
N GLY A 133 4.54 14.77 -18.48
CA GLY A 133 3.41 14.04 -19.06
C GLY A 133 2.91 12.94 -18.12
N THR A 134 2.27 11.93 -18.70
CA THR A 134 1.84 10.74 -17.96
C THR A 134 3.06 10.00 -17.40
N ARG A 135 3.09 9.76 -16.09
CA ARG A 135 4.13 8.98 -15.41
C ARG A 135 4.19 7.56 -15.97
N PHE A 136 5.38 6.97 -16.03
CA PHE A 136 5.61 5.61 -16.52
C PHE A 136 5.05 5.34 -17.93
N SER A 137 4.98 6.38 -18.78
CA SER A 137 4.41 6.27 -20.13
C SER A 137 5.33 5.58 -21.13
N THR A 138 6.59 5.36 -20.78
CA THR A 138 7.57 4.66 -21.62
C THR A 138 8.35 3.64 -20.81
N ALA A 139 8.64 2.52 -21.47
CA ALA A 139 9.49 1.44 -20.97
C ALA A 139 10.54 1.10 -22.04
N PHE A 140 11.73 0.72 -21.60
CA PHE A 140 12.90 0.41 -22.43
C PHE A 140 13.53 -0.91 -22.02
N ALA A 141 13.89 -1.73 -23.00
CA ALA A 141 14.66 -2.94 -22.80
C ALA A 141 16.13 -2.59 -22.57
N LEU A 142 16.72 -3.07 -21.47
CA LEU A 142 18.17 -2.96 -21.25
C LEU A 142 18.92 -4.25 -21.64
N THR A 143 18.19 -5.34 -21.89
CA THR A 143 18.73 -6.56 -22.48
C THR A 143 17.96 -6.92 -23.76
N ASP A 144 18.61 -7.66 -24.67
CA ASP A 144 17.99 -8.05 -25.92
C ASP A 144 16.78 -8.97 -25.66
N GLY A 145 15.63 -8.64 -26.25
CA GLY A 145 14.38 -9.35 -26.01
C GLY A 145 13.79 -9.21 -24.60
N ALA A 146 14.23 -8.24 -23.79
CA ALA A 146 13.67 -8.03 -22.45
C ALA A 146 12.15 -7.85 -22.51
N ALA A 147 11.45 -8.62 -21.70
CA ALA A 147 10.02 -8.52 -21.46
C ALA A 147 9.76 -9.04 -20.05
N LEU A 148 8.94 -8.32 -19.29
CA LEU A 148 8.53 -8.73 -17.95
C LEU A 148 7.11 -9.31 -17.99
N PRO A 149 6.80 -10.27 -17.10
CA PRO A 149 5.44 -10.77 -16.98
C PRO A 149 4.51 -9.62 -16.59
N THR A 150 3.27 -9.68 -17.09
CA THR A 150 2.19 -8.94 -16.44
C THR A 150 1.86 -9.64 -15.13
N PHE A 151 1.84 -8.89 -14.04
CA PHE A 151 1.51 -9.44 -12.74
C PHE A 151 -0.02 -9.54 -12.59
N GLU A 152 -0.47 -10.53 -11.83
CA GLU A 152 -1.88 -10.66 -11.51
C GLU A 152 -2.35 -9.45 -10.71
N GLN A 153 -3.42 -8.82 -11.19
CA GLN A 153 -4.07 -7.75 -10.45
C GLN A 153 -4.68 -8.33 -9.16
N GLY A 154 -4.70 -7.53 -8.10
CA GLY A 154 -5.37 -7.89 -6.85
C GLY A 154 -6.88 -8.10 -7.05
N GLY A 155 -7.54 -8.68 -6.04
CA GLY A 155 -9.00 -8.79 -5.99
C GLY A 155 -9.70 -7.44 -5.84
N GLU A 156 -10.97 -7.44 -5.43
CA GLU A 156 -11.63 -6.21 -4.99
C GLU A 156 -11.23 -5.85 -3.56
N ALA A 157 -11.45 -4.59 -3.16
CA ALA A 157 -11.28 -4.19 -1.76
C ALA A 157 -12.20 -5.02 -0.85
N ASN A 158 -11.77 -5.26 0.38
CA ASN A 158 -12.54 -5.97 1.39
C ASN A 158 -12.75 -5.11 2.64
N ASP A 159 -13.74 -5.50 3.45
CA ASP A 159 -14.10 -4.81 4.69
C ASP A 159 -13.30 -5.32 5.90
N LEU A 160 -12.38 -6.26 5.70
CA LEU A 160 -11.60 -6.88 6.77
C LEU A 160 -10.70 -5.82 7.44
N GLY A 161 -10.89 -5.59 8.73
CA GLY A 161 -10.18 -4.54 9.46
C GLY A 161 -10.62 -3.13 9.11
N ALA A 162 -11.74 -2.91 8.41
CA ALA A 162 -12.23 -1.55 8.14
C ALA A 162 -12.78 -0.84 9.41
N ASP A 163 -13.24 -1.61 10.38
CA ASP A 163 -13.69 -1.14 11.69
C ASP A 163 -12.63 -1.42 12.75
N ILE A 164 -12.31 -0.40 13.56
CA ILE A 164 -11.35 -0.48 14.64
C ILE A 164 -11.76 -1.46 15.75
N SER A 165 -13.06 -1.68 15.93
CA SER A 165 -13.60 -2.68 16.87
C SER A 165 -13.49 -4.11 16.33
N ALA A 166 -13.15 -4.26 15.04
CA ALA A 166 -13.06 -5.51 14.31
C ALA A 166 -11.75 -5.66 13.52
N PRO A 167 -10.57 -5.52 14.14
CA PRO A 167 -9.31 -5.58 13.42
C PRO A 167 -9.05 -6.96 12.82
N ALA A 168 -8.39 -6.95 11.66
CA ALA A 168 -7.83 -8.15 11.05
C ALA A 168 -6.78 -8.79 11.97
N GLY A 169 -6.59 -10.10 11.90
CA GLY A 169 -5.54 -10.82 12.61
C GLY A 169 -4.20 -10.84 11.87
N LEU A 170 -3.17 -11.33 12.55
CA LEU A 170 -1.96 -11.78 11.87
C LEU A 170 -2.30 -12.93 10.92
N GLY A 171 -1.77 -12.88 9.70
CA GLY A 171 -2.06 -13.85 8.64
C GLY A 171 -3.27 -13.49 7.78
N ASP A 172 -4.12 -12.56 8.20
CA ASP A 172 -5.24 -12.07 7.38
C ASP A 172 -4.78 -11.12 6.27
N THR A 173 -5.42 -11.23 5.10
CA THR A 173 -5.15 -10.34 3.97
C THR A 173 -6.18 -9.23 3.91
N ILE A 174 -5.78 -8.03 4.32
CA ILE A 174 -6.58 -6.83 4.10
C ILE A 174 -6.37 -6.33 2.67
N GLN A 175 -7.40 -5.72 2.10
CA GLN A 175 -7.32 -5.18 0.75
C GLN A 175 -8.08 -3.86 0.59
N THR A 176 -7.36 -2.83 0.14
CA THR A 176 -7.89 -1.52 -0.25
C THR A 176 -7.83 -1.35 -1.77
N ALA A 177 -8.28 -0.19 -2.26
CA ALA A 177 -8.20 0.15 -3.67
C ALA A 177 -6.77 0.22 -4.25
N SER A 178 -5.75 0.42 -3.39
CA SER A 178 -4.35 0.59 -3.84
C SER A 178 -3.39 -0.49 -3.35
N TRP A 179 -3.74 -1.19 -2.26
CA TRP A 179 -2.86 -2.19 -1.66
C TRP A 179 -3.61 -3.41 -1.18
N SER A 180 -2.99 -4.57 -1.34
CA SER A 180 -3.26 -5.75 -0.51
C SER A 180 -2.10 -5.89 0.47
N LEU A 181 -2.41 -6.11 1.74
CA LEU A 181 -1.42 -6.18 2.82
C LEU A 181 -1.72 -7.35 3.75
N ASN A 182 -0.66 -8.02 4.18
CA ASN A 182 -0.72 -9.13 5.12
C ASN A 182 0.46 -9.03 6.09
N VAL A 183 0.16 -8.94 7.39
CA VAL A 183 1.18 -9.02 8.45
C VAL A 183 1.26 -10.47 8.89
N THR A 184 2.41 -11.11 8.66
CA THR A 184 2.55 -12.57 8.86
C THR A 184 3.14 -12.93 10.21
N GLU A 185 4.05 -12.10 10.71
CA GLU A 185 4.84 -12.38 11.91
C GLU A 185 5.13 -11.08 12.64
N SER A 186 5.09 -11.14 13.97
CA SER A 186 5.65 -10.14 14.87
C SER A 186 6.84 -10.74 15.63
N ILE A 187 7.97 -10.05 15.62
CA ILE A 187 9.18 -10.45 16.35
C ILE A 187 9.49 -9.44 17.45
N ASP A 188 10.02 -9.95 18.55
CA ASP A 188 10.46 -9.13 19.68
C ASP A 188 11.77 -8.39 19.39
N GLY A 189 12.13 -7.50 20.31
CA GLY A 189 13.28 -6.61 20.13
C GLY A 189 14.64 -7.30 20.14
N GLY A 190 14.77 -8.49 20.76
CA GLY A 190 16.01 -9.25 20.73
C GLY A 190 16.27 -9.83 19.35
N VAL A 191 15.26 -10.51 18.79
CA VAL A 191 15.34 -11.04 17.43
C VAL A 191 15.50 -9.91 16.41
N TYR A 192 14.75 -8.81 16.58
CA TYR A 192 14.87 -7.64 15.72
C TYR A 192 16.28 -7.06 15.71
N TYR A 193 16.93 -6.94 16.87
CA TYR A 193 18.31 -6.47 17.01
C TYR A 193 19.30 -7.37 16.24
N ASP A 194 19.16 -8.68 16.39
CA ASP A 194 20.08 -9.66 15.79
C ASP A 194 20.03 -9.66 14.26
N ILE A 195 18.84 -9.45 13.68
CA ILE A 195 18.65 -9.42 12.22
C ILE A 195 18.85 -8.03 11.59
N SER A 196 19.00 -6.99 12.42
CA SER A 196 19.14 -5.61 11.95
C SER A 196 20.58 -5.23 11.62
N ASP A 197 20.72 -4.20 10.79
CA ASP A 197 22.00 -3.58 10.44
C ASP A 197 22.73 -2.98 11.66
N TYR A 198 24.04 -2.75 11.51
CA TYR A 198 24.93 -2.15 12.51
C TYR A 198 24.37 -0.86 13.12
N ARG A 199 23.56 -0.09 12.38
CA ARG A 199 22.92 1.14 12.87
C ARG A 199 21.96 0.89 14.02
N VAL A 200 21.20 -0.21 13.98
CA VAL A 200 20.37 -0.66 15.10
C VAL A 200 21.25 -1.24 16.19
N GLN A 201 22.25 -2.04 15.80
CA GLN A 201 23.13 -2.69 16.77
C GLN A 201 23.94 -1.70 17.63
N ALA A 202 24.31 -0.56 17.03
CA ALA A 202 25.06 0.52 17.67
C ALA A 202 24.27 1.26 18.77
N LEU A 203 22.96 1.10 18.83
CA LEU A 203 22.13 1.68 19.89
C LEU A 203 22.22 0.92 21.22
N GLY A 204 22.83 -0.28 21.22
CA GLY A 204 23.03 -1.12 22.40
C GLY A 204 22.13 -2.36 22.41
N ASP A 205 22.63 -3.44 23.00
CA ASP A 205 21.91 -4.72 23.05
C ASP A 205 20.71 -4.66 24.03
N PRO A 206 19.48 -4.93 23.55
CA PRO A 206 18.29 -4.99 24.40
C PRO A 206 18.41 -5.96 25.58
N GLY A 207 19.14 -7.07 25.42
CA GLY A 207 19.20 -8.16 26.37
C GLY A 207 20.14 -7.94 27.56
N THR A 208 21.11 -7.02 27.46
CA THR A 208 22.13 -6.81 28.48
C THR A 208 21.92 -5.57 29.35
N SER A 209 21.31 -4.51 28.82
CA SER A 209 20.95 -3.30 29.60
C SER A 209 19.46 -2.95 29.57
N GLY A 210 18.67 -3.62 28.73
CA GLY A 210 17.42 -3.05 28.27
C GLY A 210 17.67 -1.77 27.45
N TRP A 211 16.72 -1.39 26.62
CA TRP A 211 16.66 -0.02 26.10
C TRP A 211 16.14 0.96 27.16
N GLY A 212 15.86 0.47 28.38
CA GLY A 212 15.42 1.26 29.51
C GLY A 212 14.14 2.02 29.20
N GLU A 213 14.18 3.35 29.37
CA GLU A 213 13.07 4.25 29.06
C GLU A 213 12.81 4.42 27.56
N LEU A 214 13.71 3.96 26.66
CA LEU A 214 13.52 4.11 25.22
C LEU A 214 12.46 3.16 24.63
N GLY A 215 12.09 2.07 25.33
CA GLY A 215 11.04 1.14 24.88
C GLY A 215 11.53 -0.25 24.48
N ALA A 216 10.74 -0.96 23.67
CA ALA A 216 11.06 -2.25 23.08
C ALA A 216 10.94 -2.16 21.56
N ALA A 217 11.86 -2.80 20.82
CA ALA A 217 11.73 -2.90 19.37
C ALA A 217 10.65 -3.95 19.02
N LEU A 218 9.86 -3.63 18.00
CA LEU A 218 8.87 -4.53 17.40
C LEU A 218 9.17 -4.62 15.90
N GLY A 219 9.43 -5.83 15.43
CA GLY A 219 9.56 -6.11 14.01
C GLY A 219 8.31 -6.77 13.46
N LEU A 220 7.86 -6.34 12.29
CA LEU A 220 6.74 -6.94 11.58
C LEU A 220 7.21 -7.42 10.20
N SER A 221 6.92 -8.68 9.88
CA SER A 221 7.08 -9.20 8.52
C SER A 221 5.81 -8.94 7.73
N ILE A 222 5.92 -8.10 6.69
CA ILE A 222 4.77 -7.60 5.95
C ILE A 222 4.91 -8.00 4.48
N THR A 223 3.86 -8.64 3.96
CA THR A 223 3.69 -8.89 2.54
C THR A 223 2.71 -7.88 1.97
N ILE A 224 3.10 -7.18 0.92
CA ILE A 224 2.28 -6.19 0.22
C ILE A 224 2.17 -6.53 -1.27
N ARG A 225 1.05 -6.14 -1.88
CA ARG A 225 0.86 -6.15 -3.34
C ARG A 225 0.26 -4.81 -3.77
N ASN A 226 0.83 -4.21 -4.81
CA ASN A 226 0.25 -3.04 -5.44
C ASN A 226 -0.98 -3.45 -6.26
N THR A 227 -2.18 -3.05 -5.83
CA THR A 227 -3.44 -3.35 -6.54
C THR A 227 -3.90 -2.22 -7.44
N ALA A 228 -3.18 -1.09 -7.43
CA ALA A 228 -3.44 0.01 -8.35
C ALA A 228 -2.97 -0.31 -9.78
N THR A 229 -3.48 0.47 -10.73
CA THR A 229 -3.15 0.33 -12.16
C THR A 229 -1.83 0.98 -12.55
N GLN A 230 -1.15 1.65 -11.62
CA GLN A 230 0.12 2.33 -11.84
C GLN A 230 1.13 1.91 -10.77
N PRO A 231 2.44 2.03 -11.04
CA PRO A 231 3.42 1.80 -10.03
C PRO A 231 3.22 2.70 -8.81
N ARG A 232 3.45 2.16 -7.62
CA ARG A 232 3.23 2.86 -6.35
C ARG A 232 4.32 2.54 -5.34
N PHE A 233 4.66 3.54 -4.53
CA PHE A 233 5.58 3.43 -3.41
C PHE A 233 4.81 3.14 -2.13
N PHE A 234 5.14 2.05 -1.46
CA PHE A 234 4.66 1.74 -0.12
C PHE A 234 5.57 2.44 0.90
N SER A 235 5.02 3.39 1.65
CA SER A 235 5.77 4.15 2.64
C SER A 235 5.80 3.45 4.00
N TRP A 236 6.89 3.59 4.73
CA TRP A 236 6.94 3.19 6.14
C TRP A 236 5.98 4.01 7.01
N THR A 237 5.61 5.22 6.56
CA THR A 237 4.61 6.06 7.24
C THR A 237 3.17 5.61 7.00
N SER A 238 2.95 4.63 6.13
CA SER A 238 1.60 4.09 5.88
C SER A 238 1.14 3.14 6.99
N LEU A 239 2.00 2.88 7.97
CA LEU A 239 1.74 1.99 9.10
C LEU A 239 2.00 2.74 10.40
N GLU A 240 1.04 2.69 11.31
CA GLU A 240 1.10 3.40 12.58
C GLU A 240 0.47 2.57 13.69
N LEU A 241 1.09 2.54 14.87
CA LEU A 241 0.40 2.04 16.05
C LEU A 241 -0.61 3.10 16.51
N VAL A 242 -1.81 2.63 16.84
CA VAL A 242 -2.94 3.47 17.25
C VAL A 242 -3.52 2.96 18.55
N ALA A 243 -4.07 3.85 19.37
CA ALA A 243 -4.83 3.45 20.54
C ALA A 243 -6.18 2.82 20.13
N ASP A 244 -6.89 2.23 21.07
CA ASP A 244 -8.17 1.53 20.82
C ASP A 244 -9.28 2.46 20.28
N ASN A 245 -9.08 3.78 20.39
CA ASN A 245 -9.95 4.82 19.81
C ASN A 245 -9.45 5.37 18.45
N GLY A 246 -8.37 4.81 17.91
CA GLY A 246 -7.80 5.16 16.61
C GLY A 246 -6.80 6.31 16.61
N GLU A 247 -6.52 6.92 17.77
CA GLU A 247 -5.53 7.99 17.88
C GLU A 247 -4.11 7.47 17.62
N PRO A 248 -3.34 8.08 16.70
CA PRO A 248 -1.98 7.66 16.40
C PRO A 248 -1.01 7.98 17.53
N TRP A 249 -0.03 7.10 17.69
CA TRP A 249 1.00 7.21 18.70
C TRP A 249 2.15 8.08 18.17
N ASN A 250 1.96 9.39 18.21
CA ASN A 250 2.84 10.40 17.59
C ASN A 250 4.28 10.50 18.18
N HIS A 251 4.62 9.71 19.19
CA HIS A 251 5.93 9.71 19.85
C HIS A 251 6.75 8.42 19.61
N LEU A 252 6.34 7.60 18.65
CA LEU A 252 7.09 6.42 18.25
C LEU A 252 8.18 6.79 17.24
N LEU A 253 9.35 6.18 17.38
CA LEU A 253 10.48 6.39 16.48
C LEU A 253 10.56 5.22 15.50
N ALA A 254 10.56 5.53 14.21
CA ALA A 254 10.88 4.56 13.18
C ALA A 254 12.32 4.06 13.38
N MET A 255 12.49 2.74 13.40
CA MET A 255 13.81 2.13 13.49
C MET A 255 14.39 1.90 12.09
N THR A 256 15.71 1.81 12.00
CA THR A 256 16.33 1.27 10.77
C THR A 256 15.81 -0.15 10.58
N GLN A 257 15.21 -0.41 9.42
CA GLN A 257 14.53 -1.68 9.13
C GLN A 257 15.55 -2.78 8.80
N PRO A 258 15.32 -4.04 9.24
CA PRO A 258 16.05 -5.19 8.72
C PRO A 258 15.91 -5.28 7.21
N LEU A 259 16.90 -5.90 6.55
CA LEU A 259 16.84 -6.12 5.12
C LEU A 259 16.06 -7.41 4.80
N PRO A 260 15.20 -7.41 3.76
CA PRO A 260 14.76 -6.25 3.00
C PRO A 260 13.75 -5.37 3.79
N PRO A 261 13.75 -4.04 3.60
CA PRO A 261 12.74 -3.16 4.17
C PRO A 261 11.36 -3.38 3.53
N ALA A 262 10.29 -3.11 4.27
CA ALA A 262 8.93 -3.14 3.76
C ALA A 262 8.64 -1.97 2.79
N SER A 263 9.36 -0.85 2.92
CA SER A 263 9.21 0.28 2.00
C SER A 263 9.81 -0.02 0.63
N VAL A 264 8.97 0.04 -0.41
CA VAL A 264 9.35 -0.37 -1.76
C VAL A 264 8.44 0.27 -2.80
N GLU A 265 8.95 0.53 -4.00
CA GLU A 265 8.15 0.93 -5.17
C GLU A 265 7.86 -0.30 -6.03
N LEU A 266 6.58 -0.59 -6.29
CA LEU A 266 6.14 -1.82 -6.99
C LEU A 266 5.39 -1.49 -8.27
N LEU A 267 5.64 -2.29 -9.31
CA LEU A 267 4.78 -2.36 -10.50
C LEU A 267 3.36 -2.82 -10.13
N PRO A 268 2.34 -2.49 -10.95
CA PRO A 268 0.98 -3.01 -10.78
C PRO A 268 0.97 -4.55 -10.68
N GLY A 269 0.33 -5.07 -9.63
CA GLY A 269 0.21 -6.50 -9.32
C GLY A 269 1.45 -7.16 -8.71
N ALA A 270 2.60 -6.49 -8.68
CA ALA A 270 3.81 -7.03 -8.07
C ALA A 270 3.65 -7.14 -6.54
N THR A 271 4.31 -8.14 -5.96
CA THR A 271 4.25 -8.48 -4.54
C THR A 271 5.64 -8.42 -3.92
N TRP A 272 5.72 -7.93 -2.69
CA TRP A 272 6.96 -7.82 -1.93
C TRP A 272 6.74 -8.21 -0.47
N THR A 273 7.73 -8.88 0.11
CA THR A 273 7.79 -9.15 1.54
C THR A 273 9.01 -8.47 2.12
N GLY A 274 8.81 -7.70 3.19
CA GLY A 274 9.89 -6.99 3.87
C GLY A 274 9.57 -6.69 5.32
N TRP A 275 10.58 -6.20 6.03
CA TRP A 275 10.50 -5.88 7.44
C TRP A 275 10.10 -4.44 7.69
N TYR A 276 9.19 -4.27 8.64
CA TYR A 276 8.86 -2.99 9.23
C TYR A 276 9.25 -3.00 10.71
N GLY A 277 9.69 -1.85 11.23
CA GLY A 277 10.26 -1.75 12.56
C GLY A 277 9.88 -0.48 13.30
N ILE A 278 9.38 -0.65 14.52
CA ILE A 278 8.97 0.44 15.41
C ILE A 278 9.64 0.27 16.77
N LEU A 279 10.05 1.39 17.37
CA LEU A 279 10.38 1.46 18.78
C LEU A 279 9.12 1.76 19.61
N VAL A 280 8.64 0.75 20.33
CA VAL A 280 7.41 0.77 21.14
C VAL A 280 7.74 1.23 22.56
N GLN A 281 7.17 2.35 23.00
CA GLN A 281 7.44 2.90 24.34
C GLN A 281 6.89 2.00 25.47
N PRO A 282 7.44 2.05 26.70
CA PRO A 282 6.96 1.19 27.80
C PRO A 282 5.53 1.48 28.26
N TRP A 283 5.04 2.71 28.03
CA TRP A 283 3.64 3.08 28.26
C TRP A 283 2.72 2.62 27.13
N ALA A 284 3.27 1.93 26.11
CA ALA A 284 2.49 1.35 25.04
C ALA A 284 1.78 0.07 25.43
N THR A 285 0.46 0.18 25.53
CA THR A 285 -0.41 -0.92 25.94
C THR A 285 -1.25 -1.48 24.79
N THR A 286 -1.25 -0.83 23.61
CA THR A 286 -2.01 -1.28 22.45
C THR A 286 -1.17 -2.19 21.56
N SER A 287 -1.84 -3.18 20.98
CA SER A 287 -1.32 -4.08 19.96
C SER A 287 -1.94 -3.78 18.59
N LEU A 288 -2.51 -2.58 18.39
CA LEU A 288 -3.29 -2.27 17.20
C LEU A 288 -2.46 -1.47 16.18
N LEU A 289 -2.34 -2.03 14.98
CA LEU A 289 -1.70 -1.40 13.83
C LEU A 289 -2.75 -0.85 12.88
N ARG A 290 -2.64 0.42 12.52
CA ARG A 290 -3.38 1.03 11.42
C ARG A 290 -2.52 1.04 10.17
N PHE A 291 -3.04 0.49 9.09
CA PHE A 291 -2.62 0.74 7.72
C PHE A 291 -3.45 1.85 7.10
N GLN A 292 -2.78 2.84 6.52
CA GLN A 292 -3.40 3.97 5.81
C GLN A 292 -2.41 4.48 4.75
N ASP A 293 -2.75 4.43 3.45
CA ASP A 293 -1.80 4.75 2.37
C ASP A 293 -1.25 6.18 2.49
N SER A 294 -2.10 7.11 2.94
CA SER A 294 -1.73 8.47 3.30
C SER A 294 -2.63 9.00 4.41
N HIS A 295 -2.20 10.00 5.18
CA HIS A 295 -3.03 10.59 6.26
C HIS A 295 -4.37 11.20 5.80
N ILE A 296 -4.55 11.41 4.50
CA ILE A 296 -5.79 11.92 3.91
C ILE A 296 -6.67 10.82 3.30
N ASP A 297 -6.18 9.57 3.30
CA ASP A 297 -6.94 8.42 2.84
C ASP A 297 -8.08 8.14 3.82
N SER A 298 -9.29 7.92 3.31
CA SER A 298 -10.48 7.69 4.13
C SER A 298 -10.73 6.21 4.43
N ASP A 299 -9.87 5.31 3.95
CA ASP A 299 -10.05 3.85 4.03
C ASP A 299 -8.97 3.18 4.91
N PRO A 300 -8.85 3.51 6.21
CA PRO A 300 -7.89 2.87 7.09
C PRO A 300 -8.23 1.38 7.30
N ARG A 301 -7.21 0.59 7.60
CA ARG A 301 -7.36 -0.82 7.98
C ARG A 301 -6.65 -1.08 9.30
N TYR A 302 -7.30 -1.79 10.20
CA TYR A 302 -6.81 -2.10 11.54
C TYR A 302 -6.43 -3.57 11.62
N ILE A 303 -5.25 -3.85 12.20
CA ILE A 303 -4.68 -5.18 12.35
C ILE A 303 -4.24 -5.35 13.80
N SER A 304 -4.67 -6.44 14.43
CA SER A 304 -4.28 -6.82 15.78
C SER A 304 -3.00 -7.64 15.76
N LEU A 305 -1.99 -7.18 16.51
CA LEU A 305 -0.64 -7.76 16.56
C LEU A 305 -0.45 -8.80 17.66
N ASP A 306 -1.33 -8.85 18.65
CA ASP A 306 -1.31 -9.88 19.72
C ASP A 306 -2.19 -11.09 19.38
N GLY A 307 -2.72 -11.12 18.15
CA GLY A 307 -3.58 -12.19 17.67
C GLY A 307 -5.00 -12.13 18.23
N THR A 308 -5.37 -11.07 18.96
CA THR A 308 -6.77 -10.77 19.24
C THR A 308 -7.43 -10.29 17.95
N THR A 309 -7.82 -11.22 17.08
CA THR A 309 -8.78 -10.88 16.03
C THR A 309 -9.98 -10.29 16.75
N GLY A 310 -10.29 -9.02 16.47
CA GLY A 310 -11.64 -8.59 16.71
C GLY A 310 -12.47 -9.46 15.80
N SER A 311 -13.23 -10.38 16.38
CA SER A 311 -14.48 -10.66 15.71
C SER A 311 -15.11 -9.26 15.60
N ALA A 312 -15.22 -8.72 14.38
CA ALA A 312 -16.44 -7.96 14.08
C ALA A 312 -17.52 -8.75 14.79
N PRO A 313 -18.29 -8.16 15.72
CA PRO A 313 -19.21 -8.94 16.51
C PRO A 313 -19.85 -9.89 15.52
N GLU A 314 -19.57 -11.20 15.67
CA GLU A 314 -20.52 -12.16 15.14
C GLU A 314 -21.76 -11.65 15.86
N PRO A 315 -22.75 -11.05 15.14
CA PRO A 315 -23.94 -10.60 15.82
C PRO A 315 -24.32 -11.82 16.62
N THR A 316 -24.43 -11.65 17.93
CA THR A 316 -24.67 -12.76 18.84
C THR A 316 -26.04 -13.27 18.47
N SER A 317 -26.09 -14.14 17.47
CA SER A 317 -27.12 -15.09 17.22
C SER A 317 -26.90 -16.17 18.27
N ALA A 318 -27.03 -15.77 19.54
CA ALA A 318 -27.95 -16.51 20.35
C ALA A 318 -29.25 -16.43 19.58
N GLU A 319 -29.59 -17.55 18.94
CA GLU A 319 -30.83 -17.91 18.27
C GLU A 319 -32.05 -17.20 18.89
N ALA A 320 -32.18 -15.89 18.62
CA ALA A 320 -33.29 -15.09 19.08
C ALA A 320 -34.41 -15.43 18.11
N GLU A 321 -35.44 -16.11 18.62
CA GLU A 321 -36.64 -16.41 17.86
C GLU A 321 -37.07 -15.14 17.12
N ALA A 322 -37.43 -15.29 15.84
CA ALA A 322 -37.96 -14.18 15.08
C ALA A 322 -39.11 -13.57 15.88
N LEU A 323 -39.06 -12.26 16.10
CA LEU A 323 -40.21 -11.55 16.61
C LEU A 323 -41.37 -11.91 15.67
N MET A 324 -42.46 -12.46 16.21
CA MET A 324 -43.62 -12.88 15.42
C MET A 324 -44.39 -11.64 14.98
N LEU A 325 -43.77 -10.81 14.15
CA LEU A 325 -44.28 -9.52 13.74
C LEU A 325 -44.99 -9.59 12.39
N GLY A 326 -46.20 -9.06 12.35
CA GLY A 326 -47.02 -8.96 11.14
C GLY A 326 -46.92 -7.58 10.47
N PRO A 327 -47.16 -7.48 9.15
CA PRO A 327 -47.33 -6.18 8.50
C PRO A 327 -48.38 -5.32 9.21
N GLY A 328 -48.02 -4.09 9.56
CA GLY A 328 -48.86 -3.13 10.28
C GLY A 328 -48.66 -3.11 11.80
N GLU A 329 -47.84 -3.99 12.38
CA GLU A 329 -47.45 -3.91 13.78
C GLU A 329 -46.39 -2.84 14.02
N LEU A 330 -46.46 -2.21 15.19
CA LEU A 330 -45.53 -1.16 15.60
C LEU A 330 -44.42 -1.75 16.48
N VAL A 331 -43.20 -1.34 16.18
CA VAL A 331 -42.01 -1.60 16.98
C VAL A 331 -41.36 -0.28 17.37
N GLU A 332 -40.59 -0.30 18.46
CA GLU A 332 -39.86 0.84 19.00
C GLU A 332 -38.36 0.59 18.87
N VAL A 333 -37.61 1.63 18.50
CA VAL A 333 -36.15 1.60 18.43
C VAL A 333 -35.57 1.59 19.83
N THR A 334 -34.61 0.70 20.08
CA THR A 334 -34.06 0.39 21.42
C THR A 334 -32.69 1.02 21.70
N GLU A 335 -32.10 1.69 20.71
CA GLU A 335 -30.76 2.31 20.79
C GLU A 335 -30.81 3.79 20.42
N GLU A 336 -29.85 4.59 20.91
CA GLU A 336 -29.86 6.05 20.76
C GLU A 336 -29.84 6.53 19.30
N THR A 337 -29.22 5.77 18.40
CA THR A 337 -29.10 6.12 16.98
C THR A 337 -28.95 4.86 16.14
N VAL A 338 -29.87 4.63 15.20
CA VAL A 338 -29.92 3.44 14.34
C VAL A 338 -30.20 3.84 12.91
N ASN A 339 -29.50 3.20 11.97
CA ASN A 339 -29.65 3.45 10.54
C ASN A 339 -30.76 2.59 9.93
N VAL A 340 -31.72 3.23 9.27
CA VAL A 340 -32.65 2.59 8.34
C VAL A 340 -32.01 2.58 6.95
N ARG A 341 -31.94 1.41 6.33
CA ARG A 341 -31.17 1.21 5.08
C ARG A 341 -32.06 0.90 3.88
N SER A 342 -31.58 1.22 2.68
CA SER A 342 -32.34 1.02 1.44
C SER A 342 -32.56 -0.45 1.09
N THR A 343 -31.68 -1.36 1.54
CA THR A 343 -31.77 -2.81 1.33
C THR A 343 -31.29 -3.56 2.58
N THR A 344 -31.41 -4.89 2.57
CA THR A 344 -31.05 -5.81 3.66
C THR A 344 -29.54 -6.03 3.75
N SER A 345 -28.77 -4.96 3.89
CA SER A 345 -27.32 -5.02 3.94
C SER A 345 -26.75 -3.94 4.85
N ALA A 346 -25.72 -4.28 5.65
CA ALA A 346 -25.07 -3.33 6.55
C ALA A 346 -24.24 -2.26 5.80
N SER A 347 -23.97 -2.45 4.50
CA SER A 347 -23.29 -1.48 3.63
C SER A 347 -24.24 -0.72 2.71
N ALA A 348 -25.55 -1.00 2.76
CA ALA A 348 -26.55 -0.29 1.96
C ALA A 348 -26.69 1.19 2.38
N GLU A 349 -27.08 2.03 1.43
CA GLU A 349 -27.35 3.46 1.63
C GLU A 349 -28.29 3.67 2.83
N ILE A 350 -27.93 4.63 3.68
CA ILE A 350 -28.75 5.05 4.82
C ILE A 350 -29.86 5.95 4.29
N VAL A 351 -31.11 5.50 4.40
CA VAL A 351 -32.29 6.24 3.93
C VAL A 351 -32.93 7.04 5.06
N ALA A 352 -32.72 6.65 6.31
CA ALA A 352 -33.11 7.41 7.49
C ALA A 352 -32.21 7.06 8.69
N GLU A 353 -32.16 7.96 9.68
CA GLU A 353 -31.56 7.72 10.99
C GLU A 353 -32.67 7.90 12.03
N VAL A 354 -32.84 6.91 12.90
CA VAL A 354 -33.91 6.85 13.93
C VAL A 354 -33.29 6.67 15.30
N GLY A 355 -33.88 7.30 16.31
CA GLY A 355 -33.35 7.31 17.67
C GLY A 355 -34.18 6.49 18.65
N LEU A 356 -33.66 6.35 19.87
CA LEU A 356 -34.29 5.61 20.96
C LEU A 356 -35.73 6.10 21.16
N GLY A 357 -36.68 5.17 21.08
CA GLY A 357 -38.10 5.44 21.26
C GLY A 357 -38.89 5.78 19.98
N ASP A 358 -38.20 5.89 18.85
CA ASP A 358 -38.89 6.10 17.57
C ASP A 358 -39.72 4.87 17.19
N GLN A 359 -40.92 5.11 16.66
CA GLN A 359 -41.83 4.05 16.24
C GLN A 359 -41.70 3.75 14.75
N LEU A 360 -41.66 2.46 14.43
CA LEU A 360 -41.58 1.94 13.08
C LEU A 360 -42.74 0.98 12.83
N ALA A 361 -43.34 1.04 11.65
CA ALA A 361 -44.34 0.08 11.20
C ALA A 361 -43.68 -1.04 10.40
N ILE A 362 -43.91 -2.30 10.77
CA ILE A 362 -43.43 -3.46 10.03
C ILE A 362 -44.21 -3.58 8.72
N MET A 363 -43.51 -3.70 7.58
CA MET A 363 -44.12 -3.71 6.24
C MET A 363 -44.20 -5.11 5.60
N GLY A 364 -43.52 -6.10 6.19
CA GLY A 364 -43.34 -7.40 5.56
C GLY A 364 -42.60 -8.39 6.46
N PRO A 365 -42.47 -9.66 6.02
CA PRO A 365 -41.72 -10.66 6.75
C PRO A 365 -40.23 -10.30 6.79
N PRO A 366 -39.50 -10.77 7.83
CA PRO A 366 -38.07 -10.53 7.92
C PRO A 366 -37.29 -11.28 6.83
N VAL A 367 -36.12 -10.74 6.50
CA VAL A 367 -35.16 -11.30 5.53
C VAL A 367 -33.81 -11.48 6.21
N GLU A 368 -33.24 -12.68 6.09
CA GLU A 368 -31.88 -12.98 6.57
C GLU A 368 -30.86 -12.56 5.50
N ALA A 369 -29.97 -11.62 5.82
CA ALA A 369 -28.91 -11.15 4.93
C ALA A 369 -27.79 -10.47 5.73
N ASP A 370 -26.54 -10.60 5.25
CA ASP A 370 -25.34 -10.03 5.89
C ASP A 370 -25.18 -10.38 7.39
N GLY A 371 -25.67 -11.56 7.79
CA GLY A 371 -25.63 -12.01 9.18
C GLY A 371 -26.69 -11.39 10.11
N TYR A 372 -27.59 -10.55 9.58
CA TYR A 372 -28.68 -9.94 10.32
C TYR A 372 -30.05 -10.41 9.81
N ARG A 373 -31.03 -10.36 10.70
CA ARG A 373 -32.45 -10.44 10.36
C ARG A 373 -32.99 -9.04 10.16
N TRP A 374 -33.30 -8.69 8.92
CA TRP A 374 -33.81 -7.39 8.54
C TRP A 374 -35.33 -7.39 8.47
N TYR A 375 -35.97 -6.42 9.12
CA TYR A 375 -37.39 -6.14 8.91
C TYR A 375 -37.54 -5.00 7.90
N PRO A 376 -38.38 -5.15 6.87
CA PRO A 376 -38.83 -4.00 6.09
C PRO A 376 -39.74 -3.14 6.98
N VAL A 377 -39.43 -1.86 7.09
CA VAL A 377 -40.08 -0.91 7.99
C VAL A 377 -40.43 0.38 7.29
N GLU A 378 -41.43 1.07 7.82
CA GLU A 378 -41.75 2.47 7.51
C GLU A 378 -41.64 3.29 8.81
N VAL A 379 -40.87 4.38 8.79
CA VAL A 379 -40.74 5.30 9.92
C VAL A 379 -42.06 6.04 10.10
N VAL A 380 -42.71 5.90 11.27
CA VAL A 380 -44.05 6.47 11.51
C VAL A 380 -44.05 8.00 11.43
N ALA A 381 -42.94 8.64 11.81
CA ALA A 381 -42.82 10.09 11.88
C ALA A 381 -42.87 10.78 10.50
N ASP A 382 -42.30 10.16 9.46
CA ASP A 382 -42.11 10.80 8.16
C ASP A 382 -42.47 9.93 6.94
N GLY A 383 -42.80 8.65 7.16
CA GLY A 383 -43.17 7.70 6.10
C GLY A 383 -41.99 7.14 5.31
N THR A 384 -40.75 7.31 5.79
CA THR A 384 -39.57 6.79 5.09
C THR A 384 -39.52 5.27 5.20
N ALA A 385 -39.45 4.59 4.05
CA ALA A 385 -39.39 3.14 3.99
C ALA A 385 -37.95 2.64 3.82
N GLY A 386 -37.61 1.55 4.50
CA GLY A 386 -36.31 0.88 4.39
C GLY A 386 -36.25 -0.41 5.20
N PHE A 387 -35.06 -0.79 5.61
CA PHE A 387 -34.78 -2.00 6.37
C PHE A 387 -34.01 -1.68 7.65
N ILE A 388 -34.38 -2.33 8.74
CA ILE A 388 -33.72 -2.22 10.04
C ILE A 388 -33.46 -3.62 10.60
N ALA A 389 -32.35 -3.80 11.30
CA ALA A 389 -32.01 -5.09 11.92
C ALA A 389 -32.85 -5.33 13.19
N GLN A 390 -33.27 -6.58 13.41
CA GLN A 390 -34.10 -7.00 14.55
C GLN A 390 -33.50 -6.57 15.90
N ASP A 391 -32.18 -6.60 16.02
CA ASP A 391 -31.46 -6.36 17.27
C ASP A 391 -31.67 -4.95 17.83
N PHE A 392 -32.13 -4.02 16.99
CA PHE A 392 -32.34 -2.62 17.36
C PHE A 392 -33.81 -2.27 17.61
N ILE A 393 -34.73 -3.24 17.51
CA ILE A 393 -36.17 -3.00 17.63
C ILE A 393 -36.83 -3.97 18.62
N ALA A 394 -37.86 -3.48 19.32
CA ALA A 394 -38.69 -4.29 20.19
C ALA A 394 -40.18 -4.02 19.92
N PRO A 395 -41.09 -4.99 20.13
CA PRO A 395 -42.53 -4.72 20.08
C PRO A 395 -42.90 -3.61 21.06
N VAL A 396 -43.74 -2.66 20.64
CA VAL A 396 -44.28 -1.64 21.54
C VAL A 396 -45.11 -2.35 22.61
N SER A 397 -44.67 -2.29 23.87
CA SER A 397 -45.43 -2.82 25.00
C SER A 397 -46.60 -1.89 25.36
N ASP A 398 -47.80 -2.45 25.50
CA ASP A 398 -49.02 -1.76 25.98
C ASP A 398 -48.88 -1.12 27.37
#